data_AF-A0A6A5F3A1-F1
#
_entry.id   AF-A0A6A5F3A1-F1
#
_cell.length_a   1.000
_cell.length_b   1.000
_cell.length_c   1.000
_cell.angle_alpha   90.00
_cell.angle_beta   90.00
_cell.angle_gamma   90.00
#
_symmetry.space_group_name_H-M   'P 1'
#
loop_
_entity.id
_entity.type
_entity.pdbx_description
1 polymer ?
#
loop_
_entity_poly.entity_id
_entity_poly.type
_entity_poly.pdbx_seq_one_letter_code
_entity_poly.pdbx_strand_id
1 'polypeptide(L)'
;MCNMTFEETSGENSSERMESVPKALEEVLSSALPQGCITVGVYEAAKSLNADPDNVVLCLLATDDEEDVALQIHFTLIQAFCCENDINILRVSNMRRLAEILGGVKSGGEPIDLHCVLVTNPQSSLWKDPALSKVTRFCRESRCLDQWVPVINLPDR
;
A
#
# COMPACT_ATOMS: atom_id res chain seq x y z
N MET A 1 -4.64 7.46 22.47
CA MET A 1 -4.18 8.86 22.35
C MET A 1 -2.95 8.88 21.47
N CYS A 2 -2.91 9.72 20.44
CA CYS A 2 -1.67 10.02 19.74
C CYS A 2 -0.73 10.71 20.74
N ASN A 3 0.37 10.05 21.09
CA ASN A 3 1.33 10.59 22.04
C ASN A 3 2.06 11.75 21.36
N MET A 4 1.63 12.98 21.64
CA MET A 4 2.31 14.20 21.22
C MET A 4 3.53 14.41 22.13
N THR A 5 4.53 13.53 22.03
CA THR A 5 5.84 13.80 22.63
C THR A 5 6.62 14.68 21.68
N PHE A 6 6.66 15.97 22.03
CA PHE A 6 7.48 16.98 21.39
C PHE A 6 8.95 16.69 21.75
N GLU A 7 9.62 15.84 20.97
CA GLU A 7 11.07 15.72 21.03
C GLU A 7 11.68 16.62 19.94
N GLU A 8 12.35 17.67 20.38
CA GLU A 8 13.24 18.48 19.54
C GLU A 8 14.42 17.62 19.12
N THR A 9 14.41 17.15 17.88
CA THR A 9 15.61 16.64 17.21
C THR A 9 15.78 17.36 15.89
N SER A 10 16.83 18.19 15.84
CA SER A 10 17.63 18.62 14.69
C SER A 10 16.89 18.82 13.35
N GLY A 11 16.90 20.06 12.87
CA GLY A 11 16.37 20.46 11.57
C GLY A 11 17.04 19.77 10.38
N GLU A 12 16.59 18.57 10.07
CA GLU A 12 16.74 17.92 8.78
C GLU A 12 15.36 17.95 8.08
N ASN A 13 15.21 19.03 7.32
CA ASN A 13 14.36 19.21 6.14
C ASN A 13 13.00 18.50 6.10
N SER A 14 11.92 19.23 6.39
CA SER A 14 10.53 18.81 6.11
C SER A 14 10.29 18.48 4.62
N SER A 15 11.15 18.95 3.72
CA SER A 15 11.07 18.70 2.28
C SER A 15 11.51 17.29 1.86
N GLU A 16 12.40 16.62 2.61
CA GLU A 16 12.85 15.25 2.28
C GLU A 16 11.78 14.19 2.63
N ARG A 17 10.79 14.54 3.46
CA ARG A 17 9.79 13.59 3.96
C ARG A 17 8.78 13.17 2.89
N MET A 18 8.33 14.08 2.01
CA MET A 18 7.28 13.79 1.03
C MET A 18 7.78 13.18 -0.30
N GLU A 19 9.02 13.45 -0.71
CA GLU A 19 9.63 12.76 -1.88
C GLU A 19 10.13 11.34 -1.54
N SER A 20 10.18 10.98 -0.24
CA SER A 20 10.69 9.69 0.22
C SER A 20 9.63 8.58 0.26
N VAL A 21 8.35 8.89 0.47
CA VAL A 21 7.31 7.87 0.67
C VAL A 21 6.94 7.16 -0.64
N PRO A 22 6.75 7.85 -1.79
CA PRO A 22 6.48 7.17 -3.05
C PRO A 22 7.60 6.22 -3.47
N LYS A 23 8.86 6.65 -3.28
CA LYS A 23 10.05 5.82 -3.52
C LYS A 23 10.11 4.64 -2.55
N ALA A 24 9.83 4.85 -1.28
CA ALA A 24 9.75 3.77 -0.29
C ALA A 24 8.65 2.77 -0.66
N LEU A 25 7.49 3.22 -1.16
CA LEU A 25 6.44 2.33 -1.63
C LEU A 25 6.91 1.49 -2.82
N GLU A 26 7.59 2.10 -3.79
CA GLU A 26 8.19 1.37 -4.91
C GLU A 26 9.22 0.33 -4.43
N GLU A 27 10.08 0.69 -3.47
CA GLU A 27 11.06 -0.22 -2.87
C GLU A 27 10.37 -1.40 -2.16
N VAL A 28 9.30 -1.15 -1.39
CA VAL A 28 8.50 -2.20 -0.74
C VAL A 28 7.93 -3.16 -1.77
N LEU A 29 7.32 -2.65 -2.83
CA LEU A 29 6.73 -3.49 -3.87
C LEU A 29 7.79 -4.31 -4.60
N SER A 30 8.92 -3.68 -4.94
CA SER A 30 10.02 -4.32 -5.65
C SER A 30 10.72 -5.39 -4.79
N SER A 31 10.78 -5.19 -3.47
CA SER A 31 11.37 -6.16 -2.52
C SER A 31 10.40 -7.29 -2.19
N ALA A 32 9.10 -7.01 -2.07
CA ALA A 32 8.06 -7.97 -1.74
C ALA A 32 7.78 -8.98 -2.87
N LEU A 33 7.84 -8.52 -4.12
CA LEU A 33 7.50 -9.31 -5.30
C LEU A 33 8.32 -10.61 -5.43
N PRO A 34 9.68 -10.59 -5.41
CA PRO A 34 10.48 -11.81 -5.53
C PRO A 34 10.37 -12.74 -4.32
N GLN A 35 9.87 -12.24 -3.18
CA GLN A 35 9.66 -13.04 -1.96
C GLN A 35 8.31 -13.79 -1.97
N GLY A 36 7.45 -13.56 -2.97
CA GLY A 36 6.11 -14.15 -3.03
C GLY A 36 5.16 -13.57 -1.98
N CYS A 37 5.45 -12.35 -1.50
CA CYS A 37 4.68 -11.68 -0.46
C CYS A 37 3.70 -10.63 -1.03
N ILE A 38 3.33 -10.77 -2.30
CA ILE A 38 2.36 -9.89 -2.96
C ILE A 38 1.16 -10.71 -3.41
N THR A 39 -0.03 -10.20 -3.08
CA THR A 39 -1.30 -10.63 -3.69
C THR A 39 -1.82 -9.51 -4.57
N VAL A 40 -2.28 -9.84 -5.78
CA VAL A 40 -2.73 -8.86 -6.79
C VAL A 40 -4.14 -9.25 -7.23
N GLY A 41 -5.04 -8.27 -7.29
CA GLY A 41 -6.45 -8.45 -7.66
C GLY A 41 -7.39 -8.19 -6.49
N VAL A 42 -8.54 -7.60 -6.78
CA VAL A 42 -9.58 -7.28 -5.78
C VAL A 42 -10.11 -8.54 -5.12
N TYR A 43 -10.37 -9.57 -5.92
CA TYR A 43 -10.93 -10.83 -5.41
C TYR A 43 -9.93 -11.61 -4.57
N GLU A 44 -8.68 -11.72 -5.04
CA GLU A 44 -7.58 -12.39 -4.37
C GLU A 44 -7.22 -11.68 -3.06
N ALA A 45 -7.23 -10.34 -3.07
CA ALA A 45 -7.04 -9.55 -1.87
C ALA A 45 -8.15 -9.80 -0.85
N ALA A 46 -9.42 -9.72 -1.25
CA ALA A 46 -10.54 -9.99 -0.37
C ALA A 46 -10.49 -11.42 0.22
N LYS A 47 -10.11 -12.41 -0.59
CA LYS A 47 -9.92 -13.79 -0.13
C LYS A 47 -8.81 -13.90 0.92
N SER A 48 -7.68 -13.22 0.70
CA SER A 48 -6.52 -13.25 1.60
C SER A 48 -6.82 -12.54 2.92
N LEU A 49 -7.47 -11.38 2.87
CA LEU A 49 -7.95 -10.65 4.04
C LEU A 49 -8.92 -11.47 4.89
N ASN A 50 -9.83 -12.21 4.24
CA ASN A 50 -10.76 -13.10 4.95
C ASN A 50 -10.09 -14.34 5.54
N ALA A 51 -8.97 -14.79 4.98
CA ALA A 51 -8.29 -16.01 5.41
C ALA A 51 -7.30 -15.77 6.55
N ASP A 52 -6.48 -14.73 6.43
CA ASP A 52 -5.40 -14.42 7.38
C ASP A 52 -5.07 -12.91 7.35
N PRO A 53 -5.89 -12.07 7.99
CA PRO A 53 -5.69 -10.62 8.01
C PRO A 53 -4.43 -10.21 8.81
N ASP A 54 -4.05 -11.01 9.82
CA ASP A 54 -2.89 -10.74 10.68
C ASP A 54 -1.56 -10.79 9.89
N ASN A 55 -1.53 -11.52 8.78
CA ASN A 55 -0.37 -11.62 7.91
C ASN A 55 -0.27 -10.48 6.88
N VAL A 56 -1.31 -9.65 6.73
CA VAL A 56 -1.33 -8.53 5.78
C VAL A 56 -0.80 -7.26 6.45
N VAL A 57 0.26 -6.66 5.88
CA VAL A 57 0.92 -5.49 6.47
C VAL A 57 0.59 -4.18 5.75
N LEU A 58 0.22 -4.26 4.48
CA LEU A 58 -0.12 -3.11 3.63
C LEU A 58 -1.14 -3.51 2.56
N CYS A 59 -2.15 -2.67 2.35
CA CYS A 59 -3.16 -2.77 1.31
C CYS A 59 -3.12 -1.53 0.41
N LEU A 60 -3.12 -1.73 -0.89
CA LEU A 60 -3.07 -0.69 -1.91
C LEU A 60 -4.32 -0.78 -2.76
N LEU A 61 -5.04 0.34 -2.89
CA LEU A 61 -6.15 0.47 -3.84
C LEU A 61 -5.70 1.35 -5.00
N ALA A 62 -5.95 0.93 -6.23
CA ALA A 62 -5.57 1.69 -7.42
C ALA A 62 -6.70 1.66 -8.45
N THR A 63 -7.09 2.81 -8.97
CA THR A 63 -8.03 2.87 -10.08
C THR A 63 -7.74 4.09 -10.95
N ASP A 64 -7.97 3.94 -12.25
CA ASP A 64 -8.01 4.98 -13.26
C ASP A 64 -9.45 5.34 -13.64
N ASP A 65 -10.42 4.52 -13.24
CA ASP A 65 -11.84 4.67 -13.51
C ASP A 65 -12.64 4.74 -12.19
N GLU A 66 -13.14 5.92 -11.86
CA GLU A 66 -14.00 6.15 -10.70
C GLU A 66 -15.49 5.90 -11.03
N GLU A 67 -15.84 5.60 -12.28
CA GLU A 67 -17.22 5.39 -12.74
C GLU A 67 -17.68 3.93 -12.56
N ASP A 68 -16.77 2.98 -12.33
CA ASP A 68 -17.12 1.59 -12.02
C ASP A 68 -17.68 1.44 -10.60
N VAL A 69 -19.01 1.47 -10.51
CA VAL A 69 -19.75 1.33 -9.25
C VAL A 69 -19.42 0.00 -8.53
N ALA A 70 -19.23 -1.10 -9.27
CA ALA A 70 -18.94 -2.39 -8.66
C ALA A 70 -17.54 -2.37 -8.02
N LEU A 71 -16.56 -1.82 -8.71
CA LEU A 71 -15.21 -1.64 -8.19
C LEU A 71 -15.20 -0.73 -6.94
N GLN A 72 -15.95 0.38 -6.97
CA GLN A 72 -16.05 1.29 -5.83
C GLN A 72 -16.71 0.63 -4.60
N ILE A 73 -17.69 -0.26 -4.81
CA ILE A 73 -18.26 -1.08 -3.73
C ILE A 73 -17.16 -1.97 -3.12
N HIS A 74 -16.38 -2.67 -3.94
CA HIS A 74 -15.28 -3.50 -3.45
C HIS A 74 -14.22 -2.71 -2.68
N PHE A 75 -13.85 -1.53 -3.18
CA PHE A 75 -12.93 -0.63 -2.49
C PHE A 75 -13.46 -0.20 -1.13
N THR A 76 -14.75 0.12 -1.05
CA THR A 76 -15.40 0.50 0.21
C THR A 76 -15.36 -0.66 1.21
N LEU A 77 -15.65 -1.89 0.76
CA LEU A 77 -15.63 -3.08 1.62
C LEU A 77 -14.20 -3.39 2.13
N ILE A 78 -13.21 -3.36 1.24
CA ILE A 78 -11.81 -3.60 1.59
C ILE A 78 -11.30 -2.52 2.54
N GLN A 79 -11.64 -1.25 2.28
CA GLN A 79 -11.27 -0.14 3.14
C GLN A 79 -11.85 -0.31 4.55
N ALA A 80 -13.14 -0.62 4.66
CA ALA A 80 -13.78 -0.85 5.96
C ALA A 80 -13.07 -1.98 6.73
N PHE A 81 -12.83 -3.12 6.06
CA PHE A 81 -12.15 -4.26 6.65
C PHE A 81 -10.72 -3.91 7.12
N CYS A 82 -9.91 -3.27 6.27
CA CYS A 82 -8.54 -2.90 6.62
C CYS A 82 -8.51 -1.90 7.79
N CYS A 83 -9.42 -0.92 7.82
CA CYS A 83 -9.53 0.03 8.92
C CYS A 83 -9.91 -0.64 10.24
N GLU A 84 -10.86 -1.58 10.22
CA GLU A 84 -11.29 -2.33 11.41
C GLU A 84 -10.20 -3.23 11.99
N ASN A 85 -9.33 -3.79 11.12
CA ASN A 85 -8.24 -4.69 11.51
C ASN A 85 -6.88 -3.99 11.66
N ASP A 86 -6.84 -2.66 11.68
CA ASP A 86 -5.61 -1.84 11.76
C ASP A 86 -4.55 -2.17 10.67
N ILE A 87 -5.00 -2.62 9.51
CA ILE A 87 -4.14 -2.86 8.34
C ILE A 87 -3.84 -1.50 7.69
N ASN A 88 -2.57 -1.22 7.40
CA ASN A 88 -2.21 -0.01 6.67
C ASN A 88 -2.84 -0.07 5.28
N ILE A 89 -3.65 0.94 4.93
CA ILE A 89 -4.27 1.04 3.62
C ILE A 89 -3.97 2.40 3.01
N LEU A 90 -3.72 2.44 1.70
CA LEU A 90 -3.54 3.68 0.95
C LEU A 90 -4.02 3.53 -0.50
N ARG A 91 -4.31 4.67 -1.14
CA ARG A 91 -4.64 4.76 -2.56
C ARG A 91 -3.39 5.11 -3.36
N VAL A 92 -3.19 4.44 -4.49
CA VAL A 92 -2.10 4.73 -5.42
C VAL A 92 -2.67 5.38 -6.68
N SER A 93 -2.12 6.54 -7.02
CA SER A 93 -2.29 7.18 -8.32
C SER A 93 -1.06 6.86 -9.18
N ASN A 94 -1.27 6.70 -10.50
CA ASN A 94 -0.32 6.14 -11.48
C ASN A 94 -0.29 4.60 -11.54
N MET A 95 -1.41 4.01 -12.00
CA MET A 95 -1.52 2.56 -12.25
C MET A 95 -0.50 2.03 -13.27
N ARG A 96 -0.11 2.85 -14.26
CA ARG A 96 0.91 2.46 -15.24
C ARG A 96 2.23 2.13 -14.54
N ARG A 97 2.67 3.00 -13.63
CA ARG A 97 3.87 2.78 -12.83
C ARG A 97 3.75 1.58 -11.90
N LEU A 98 2.59 1.39 -11.27
CA LEU A 98 2.31 0.20 -10.46
C LEU A 98 2.45 -1.09 -11.29
N ALA A 99 1.92 -1.09 -12.52
CA ALA A 99 2.04 -2.21 -13.44
C ALA A 99 3.49 -2.51 -13.80
N GLU A 100 4.32 -1.49 -14.06
CA GLU A 100 5.74 -1.67 -14.34
C GLU A 100 6.47 -2.35 -13.18
N ILE A 101 6.23 -1.91 -11.94
CA ILE A 101 6.87 -2.44 -10.73
C ILE A 101 6.49 -3.91 -10.51
N LEU A 102 5.21 -4.24 -10.69
CA LEU A 102 4.69 -5.60 -10.46
C LEU A 102 4.97 -6.57 -11.62
N GLY A 103 5.78 -6.17 -12.61
CA GLY A 103 6.19 -7.03 -13.71
C GLY A 103 5.19 -7.09 -14.85
N GLY A 104 4.68 -5.91 -15.25
CA GLY A 104 3.73 -5.73 -16.34
C GLY A 104 4.04 -6.58 -17.56
N VAL A 105 3.03 -7.38 -17.93
CA VAL A 105 2.92 -8.27 -19.10
C VAL A 105 3.50 -9.69 -18.91
N LYS A 106 2.66 -10.59 -18.39
CA LYS A 106 2.68 -11.98 -18.90
C LYS A 106 2.43 -11.88 -20.41
N SER A 107 3.38 -12.31 -21.23
CA SER A 107 3.21 -12.37 -22.69
C SER A 107 1.90 -13.09 -23.05
N GLY A 108 0.90 -12.35 -23.51
CA GLY A 108 -0.32 -12.91 -24.11
C GLY A 108 -1.47 -13.29 -23.17
N GLY A 109 -1.53 -12.78 -21.93
CA GLY A 109 -2.65 -13.01 -21.00
C GLY A 109 -3.60 -11.80 -20.87
N GLU A 110 -4.79 -12.04 -20.32
CA GLU A 110 -5.75 -11.01 -19.90
C GLU A 110 -5.08 -9.95 -19.00
N PRO A 111 -5.55 -8.68 -19.01
CA PRO A 111 -5.01 -7.64 -18.15
C PRO A 111 -5.06 -8.08 -16.69
N ILE A 112 -3.94 -7.92 -15.99
CA ILE A 112 -3.85 -8.24 -14.57
C ILE A 112 -4.70 -7.20 -13.81
N ASP A 113 -5.61 -7.67 -12.97
CA ASP A 113 -6.36 -6.80 -12.06
C ASP A 113 -5.38 -6.19 -11.03
N LEU A 114 -4.96 -4.95 -11.26
CA LEU A 114 -4.08 -4.20 -10.37
C LEU A 114 -4.85 -3.31 -9.39
N HIS A 115 -6.18 -3.46 -9.31
CA HIS A 115 -6.99 -2.54 -8.56
C HIS A 115 -6.87 -2.70 -7.03
N CYS A 116 -6.40 -3.87 -6.60
CA CYS A 116 -5.99 -4.10 -5.22
C CYS A 116 -4.67 -4.87 -5.16
N VAL A 117 -3.76 -4.44 -4.30
CA VAL A 117 -2.49 -5.14 -4.04
C VAL A 117 -2.26 -5.24 -2.54
N LEU A 118 -2.04 -6.45 -2.05
CA LEU A 118 -1.67 -6.70 -0.66
C LEU A 118 -0.18 -7.05 -0.57
N VAL A 119 0.47 -6.51 0.46
CA VAL A 119 1.78 -6.96 0.91
C VAL A 119 1.60 -7.75 2.20
N THR A 120 2.14 -8.96 2.24
CA THR A 120 2.11 -9.83 3.42
C THR A 120 3.47 -9.91 4.09
N ASN A 121 3.48 -10.25 5.38
CA ASN A 121 4.71 -10.50 6.11
C ASN A 121 5.33 -11.81 5.59
N PRO A 122 6.63 -11.84 5.24
CA PRO A 122 7.29 -13.11 4.93
C PRO A 122 7.36 -13.93 6.21
N GLN A 123 7.25 -15.24 6.06
CA GLN A 123 7.33 -16.19 7.18
C GLN A 123 8.70 -16.17 7.91
N SER A 124 9.68 -15.40 7.44
CA SER A 124 10.96 -15.20 8.12
C SER A 124 10.96 -13.88 8.89
N SER A 125 11.18 -13.94 10.20
CA SER A 125 11.23 -12.84 11.17
C SER A 125 12.30 -11.76 10.92
N LEU A 126 12.86 -11.67 9.71
CA LEU A 126 14.02 -10.88 9.33
C LEU A 126 13.70 -9.75 8.35
N TRP A 127 12.51 -9.67 7.75
CA TRP A 127 12.18 -8.59 6.83
C TRP A 127 11.80 -7.32 7.61
N LYS A 128 12.85 -6.65 8.11
CA LYS A 128 12.79 -5.27 8.60
C LYS A 128 13.09 -4.36 7.43
N ASP A 129 12.09 -4.14 6.58
CA ASP A 129 12.25 -3.18 5.49
C ASP A 129 12.18 -1.74 6.03
N PRO A 130 13.28 -0.95 5.94
CA PRO A 130 13.20 0.46 6.28
C PRO A 130 12.20 1.21 5.40
N ALA A 131 11.96 0.75 4.17
CA ALA A 131 10.98 1.34 3.27
C ALA A 131 9.54 1.07 3.77
N LEU A 132 9.24 -0.17 4.19
CA LEU A 132 7.93 -0.49 4.77
C LEU A 132 7.66 0.33 6.03
N SER A 133 8.68 0.48 6.89
CA SER A 133 8.57 1.28 8.12
C SER A 133 8.22 2.75 7.81
N LYS A 134 8.78 3.32 6.72
CA LYS A 134 8.43 4.67 6.26
C LYS A 134 6.98 4.76 5.78
N VAL A 135 6.53 3.79 4.99
CA VAL A 135 5.14 3.74 4.48
C VAL A 135 4.14 3.56 5.63
N THR A 136 4.39 2.64 6.55
CA THR A 136 3.56 2.44 7.75
C THR A 136 3.50 3.70 8.62
N ARG A 137 4.64 4.38 8.80
CA ARG A 137 4.65 5.66 9.52
C ARG A 137 3.80 6.71 8.81
N PHE A 138 3.91 6.81 7.48
CA PHE A 138 3.07 7.72 6.69
C PHE A 138 1.58 7.41 6.87
N CYS A 139 1.16 6.15 6.74
CA CYS A 139 -0.24 5.76 6.98
C CYS A 139 -0.72 6.14 8.39
N ARG A 140 0.12 5.93 9.41
CA ARG A 140 -0.20 6.29 10.80
C ARG A 140 -0.33 7.80 10.98
N GLU A 141 0.62 8.58 10.45
CA GLU A 141 0.60 10.04 10.52
C GLU A 141 -0.62 10.62 9.78
N SER A 142 -0.96 10.10 8.61
CA SER A 142 -2.17 10.46 7.86
C SER A 142 -3.44 10.17 8.66
N ARG A 143 -3.50 9.02 9.34
CA ARG A 143 -4.65 8.66 10.17
C ARG A 143 -4.84 9.61 11.36
N CYS A 144 -3.76 10.15 11.93
CA CYS A 144 -3.82 11.20 12.95
C CYS A 144 -4.38 12.53 12.42
N LEU A 145 -4.41 12.73 11.10
CA LEU A 145 -4.94 13.89 10.40
C LEU A 145 -6.32 13.61 9.77
N ASP A 146 -7.03 12.59 10.24
CA ASP A 146 -8.32 12.11 9.70
C ASP A 146 -8.28 11.67 8.22
N GLN A 147 -7.08 11.43 7.67
CA GLN A 147 -6.87 10.87 6.33
C GLN A 147 -6.70 9.36 6.43
N TRP A 148 -7.82 8.64 6.55
CA TRP A 148 -7.86 7.20 6.76
C TRP A 148 -7.27 6.37 5.61
N VAL A 149 -7.43 6.84 4.38
CA VAL A 149 -6.83 6.24 3.19
C VAL A 149 -6.04 7.31 2.44
N PRO A 150 -4.78 7.55 2.83
CA PRO A 150 -3.97 8.55 2.17
C PRO A 150 -3.69 8.17 0.72
N VAL A 151 -3.45 9.16 -0.13
CA VAL A 151 -3.14 8.97 -1.54
C VAL A 151 -1.64 9.17 -1.76
N ILE A 152 -1.02 8.25 -2.49
CA ILE A 152 0.37 8.35 -2.96
C ILE A 152 0.35 8.36 -4.49
N ASN A 153 1.16 9.23 -5.10
CA ASN A 153 1.43 9.18 -6.53
C ASN A 153 2.79 8.52 -6.75
N LEU A 154 2.81 7.40 -7.48
CA LEU A 154 4.07 6.76 -7.84
C LEU A 154 4.80 7.60 -8.90
N PRO A 155 6.10 7.88 -8.72
CA PRO A 155 6.85 8.77 -9.60
C PRO A 155 7.02 8.15 -10.99
N ASP A 156 6.88 8.97 -12.03
CA ASP A 156 7.31 8.61 -13.38
C ASP A 156 8.85 8.50 -13.41
N ARG A 157 9.37 7.59 -14.24
CA ARG A 157 10.80 7.27 -14.32
C ARG A 157 11.57 8.17 -15.28
#